data_AF-A0A8J6XWY1-F1
#
_entry.id   AF-A0A8J6XWY1-F1
#
_cell.length_a   1.000
_cell.length_b   1.000
_cell.length_c   1.000
_cell.angle_alpha   90.00
_cell.angle_beta   90.00
_cell.angle_gamma   90.00
#
_symmetry.space_group_name_H-M   'P 1'
#
loop_
_entity.id
_entity.type
_entity.pdbx_description
1 polymer ?
#
loop_
_entity_poly.entity_id
_entity_poly.type
_entity_poly.pdbx_seq_one_letter_code
_entity_poly.pdbx_strand_id
1 'polypeptide(L)'
;MTFLDLFIAVAAVSAIVAGHRLGFLARAISWAGLALGLALAALALPRILEAFSDAGVDTKVSPDIQSSLWQKLLFIAPVSGLGALTRVPVGELRSSPETYSMLHDAMEEIVALAAACGVSLADDAIDKTLRFVDGLPVDMTSSMQRDIMDGRPSELEALNGAVVRLGRQTGVPTPVNGFIYAALTPMEARPRRSAADTD
;
A
#
# COMPACT_ATOMS: atom_id res chain seq x y z
N MET A 1 -13.54 -20.15 -33.48
CA MET A 1 -13.77 -20.83 -32.18
C MET A 1 -13.75 -19.75 -31.12
N THR A 2 -14.88 -19.46 -30.49
CA THR A 2 -14.97 -18.37 -29.50
C THR A 2 -14.34 -18.83 -28.17
N PHE A 3 -13.95 -17.89 -27.31
CA PHE A 3 -13.40 -18.20 -25.97
C PHE A 3 -14.37 -19.07 -25.14
N LEU A 4 -15.67 -18.89 -25.38
CA LEU A 4 -16.75 -19.68 -24.78
C LEU A 4 -16.72 -21.14 -25.25
N ASP A 5 -16.48 -21.40 -26.54
CA ASP A 5 -16.43 -22.76 -27.09
C ASP A 5 -15.23 -23.54 -26.55
N LEU A 6 -14.07 -22.89 -26.43
CA LEU A 6 -12.86 -23.50 -25.86
C LEU A 6 -13.03 -23.79 -24.36
N PHE A 7 -13.69 -22.89 -23.62
CA PHE A 7 -13.98 -23.08 -22.20
C PHE A 7 -14.94 -24.26 -21.96
N ILE A 8 -16.02 -24.36 -22.75
CA ILE A 8 -16.98 -25.47 -22.66
C ILE A 8 -16.28 -26.81 -22.97
N ALA A 9 -15.42 -26.84 -23.99
CA ALA A 9 -14.68 -28.05 -24.35
C ALA A 9 -13.70 -28.49 -23.25
N VAL A 10 -12.93 -27.56 -22.67
CA VAL A 10 -11.96 -27.87 -21.61
C VAL A 10 -12.67 -28.29 -20.32
N ALA A 11 -13.77 -27.62 -19.95
CA ALA A 11 -14.57 -27.96 -18.77
C ALA A 11 -15.24 -29.33 -18.90
N ALA A 12 -15.79 -29.65 -20.08
CA ALA A 12 -16.42 -30.94 -20.35
C ALA A 12 -15.42 -32.09 -20.30
N VAL A 13 -14.26 -31.96 -20.96
CA VAL A 13 -13.21 -32.99 -20.96
C VAL A 13 -12.65 -33.20 -19.55
N SER A 14 -12.44 -32.12 -18.79
CA SER A 14 -11.90 -32.21 -17.43
C SER A 14 -12.90 -32.79 -16.42
N ALA A 15 -14.20 -32.52 -16.58
CA ALA A 15 -15.25 -33.10 -15.75
C ALA A 15 -15.39 -34.62 -15.96
N ILE A 16 -15.17 -35.08 -17.20
CA ILE A 16 -15.18 -36.51 -17.55
C ILE A 16 -13.95 -37.22 -16.97
N VAL A 17 -12.77 -36.61 -17.06
CA VAL A 17 -11.51 -37.21 -16.56
C VAL A 17 -11.43 -37.23 -15.03
N ALA A 18 -12.01 -36.25 -14.32
CA ALA A 18 -11.90 -36.12 -12.87
C ALA A 18 -13.02 -36.81 -12.05
N GLY A 19 -13.97 -37.48 -12.72
CA GLY A 19 -15.02 -38.27 -12.06
C GLY A 19 -15.84 -37.49 -11.04
N HIS A 20 -16.71 -36.58 -11.50
CA HIS A 20 -17.83 -35.95 -10.77
C HIS A 20 -17.72 -35.80 -9.23
N ARG A 21 -16.58 -35.37 -8.69
CA ARG A 21 -16.49 -35.03 -7.26
C ARG A 21 -17.09 -33.65 -7.02
N LEU A 22 -18.11 -33.56 -6.17
CA LEU A 22 -18.86 -32.34 -5.85
C LEU A 22 -17.95 -31.13 -5.49
N GLY A 23 -16.80 -31.37 -4.85
CA GLY A 23 -15.83 -30.34 -4.51
C GLY A 23 -15.09 -29.71 -5.70
N PHE A 24 -15.01 -30.39 -6.85
CA PHE A 24 -14.45 -29.83 -8.08
C PHE A 24 -15.43 -28.86 -8.74
N LEU A 25 -16.72 -29.24 -8.82
CA LEU A 25 -17.79 -28.36 -9.32
C LEU A 25 -17.90 -27.07 -8.50
N ALA A 26 -17.84 -27.17 -7.16
CA ALA A 26 -17.84 -25.99 -6.30
C ALA A 26 -16.63 -25.06 -6.55
N ARG A 27 -15.43 -25.63 -6.75
CA ARG A 27 -14.24 -24.84 -7.11
C ARG A 27 -14.36 -24.22 -8.50
N ALA A 28 -14.84 -24.96 -9.49
CA ALA A 28 -15.06 -24.47 -10.85
C ALA A 28 -16.07 -23.31 -10.90
N ILE A 29 -17.15 -23.38 -10.12
CA ILE A 29 -18.15 -22.30 -9.99
C ILE A 29 -17.52 -21.06 -9.32
N SER A 30 -16.67 -21.25 -8.30
CA SER A 30 -15.96 -20.15 -7.66
C SER A 30 -15.00 -19.43 -8.63
N TRP A 31 -14.24 -20.17 -9.43
CA TRP A 31 -13.37 -19.60 -10.48
C TRP A 31 -14.17 -18.89 -11.57
N ALA A 32 -15.32 -19.45 -11.98
CA ALA A 32 -16.21 -18.81 -12.94
C ALA A 32 -16.81 -17.51 -12.39
N GLY A 33 -17.20 -17.49 -11.11
CA GLY A 33 -17.67 -16.29 -10.42
C GLY A 33 -16.58 -15.21 -10.31
N LEU A 34 -15.34 -15.60 -9.99
CA LEU A 34 -14.19 -14.70 -9.96
C LEU A 34 -13.90 -14.10 -11.35
N ALA A 35 -13.87 -14.95 -12.38
CA ALA A 35 -13.63 -14.52 -13.75
C ALA A 35 -14.73 -13.58 -14.26
N LEU A 36 -16.00 -13.89 -13.96
CA LEU A 36 -17.12 -13.02 -14.30
C LEU A 36 -17.05 -11.69 -13.54
N GLY A 37 -16.72 -11.71 -12.25
CA GLY A 37 -16.52 -10.50 -11.46
C GLY A 37 -15.42 -9.60 -12.01
N LEU A 38 -14.28 -10.18 -12.40
CA LEU A 38 -13.17 -9.46 -13.04
C LEU A 38 -13.58 -8.89 -14.41
N ALA A 39 -14.31 -9.66 -15.23
CA ALA A 39 -14.80 -9.20 -16.51
C ALA A 39 -15.81 -8.04 -16.38
N LEU A 40 -16.73 -8.13 -15.42
CA LEU A 40 -17.69 -7.05 -15.13
C LEU A 40 -16.98 -5.79 -14.59
N ALA A 41 -15.97 -5.94 -13.73
CA ALA A 41 -15.16 -4.83 -13.28
C ALA A 41 -14.40 -4.14 -14.44
N ALA A 42 -13.84 -4.92 -15.36
CA ALA A 42 -13.18 -4.40 -16.55
C ALA A 42 -14.17 -3.65 -17.47
N LEU A 43 -15.41 -4.16 -17.61
CA LEU A 43 -16.47 -3.50 -18.37
C LEU A 43 -16.97 -2.20 -17.72
N ALA A 44 -16.85 -2.07 -16.39
CA ALA A 44 -17.23 -0.87 -15.66
C ALA A 44 -16.16 0.24 -15.72
N LEU A 45 -14.89 -0.11 -15.99
CA LEU A 45 -13.77 0.83 -15.97
C LEU A 45 -13.99 2.08 -16.85
N PRO A 46 -14.47 2.00 -18.11
CA PRO A 46 -14.73 3.19 -18.92
C PRO A 46 -15.75 4.13 -18.29
N ARG A 47 -16.81 3.58 -17.69
CA ARG A 47 -17.85 4.39 -17.02
C ARG A 47 -17.34 5.06 -15.75
N ILE A 48 -16.43 4.40 -15.02
CA ILE A 48 -15.78 4.98 -13.84
C ILE A 48 -14.86 6.14 -14.26
N LEU A 49 -14.08 5.96 -15.35
CA LEU A 49 -13.23 7.02 -15.88
C LEU A 49 -14.04 8.21 -16.39
N GLU A 50 -15.15 7.96 -17.08
CA GLU A 50 -16.09 9.00 -17.53
C GLU A 50 -16.67 9.76 -16.34
N ALA A 51 -17.16 9.05 -15.32
CA ALA A 51 -17.71 9.68 -14.11
C ALA A 51 -16.67 10.55 -13.37
N PHE A 52 -15.41 10.12 -13.31
CA PHE A 52 -14.33 10.92 -12.73
C PHE A 52 -13.96 12.12 -13.60
N SER A 53 -13.90 11.94 -14.92
CA SER A 53 -13.66 13.04 -15.87
C SER A 53 -14.76 14.10 -15.80
N ASP A 54 -16.03 13.69 -15.76
CA ASP A 54 -17.18 14.59 -15.64
C ASP A 54 -17.19 15.37 -14.32
N ALA A 55 -16.66 14.74 -13.26
CA ALA A 55 -16.45 15.39 -11.97
C ALA A 55 -15.19 16.30 -11.92
N GLY A 56 -14.43 16.40 -13.01
CA GLY A 56 -13.20 17.19 -13.08
C GLY A 56 -12.02 16.57 -12.31
N VAL A 57 -12.06 15.28 -12.02
CA VAL A 57 -10.99 14.55 -11.33
C VAL A 57 -9.99 14.02 -12.36
N ASP A 58 -8.72 14.45 -12.26
CA ASP A 58 -7.65 13.87 -13.08
C ASP A 58 -7.45 12.39 -12.70
N THR A 59 -7.53 11.50 -13.68
CA THR A 59 -7.45 10.05 -13.46
C THR A 59 -6.55 9.38 -14.47
N LYS A 60 -5.83 8.38 -13.98
CA LYS A 60 -4.92 7.57 -14.79
C LYS A 60 -5.12 6.11 -14.44
N VAL A 61 -5.33 5.29 -15.47
CA VAL A 61 -5.33 3.84 -15.31
C VAL A 61 -3.89 3.39 -15.17
N SER A 62 -3.57 2.79 -14.02
CA SER A 62 -2.25 2.20 -13.83
C SER A 62 -2.15 0.86 -14.57
N PRO A 63 -1.10 0.64 -15.38
CA PRO A 63 -0.85 -0.66 -16.00
C PRO A 63 -0.37 -1.70 -14.97
N ASP A 64 0.15 -1.24 -13.82
CA ASP A 64 0.55 -2.07 -12.69
C ASP A 64 0.21 -1.36 -11.37
N ILE A 65 -0.97 -1.70 -10.84
CA ILE A 65 -1.45 -1.14 -9.58
C ILE A 65 -0.59 -1.57 -8.38
N GLN A 66 0.05 -2.75 -8.43
CA GLN A 66 0.89 -3.20 -7.32
C GLN A 66 2.14 -2.35 -7.22
N SER A 67 2.86 -2.14 -8.33
CA SER A 67 4.00 -1.22 -8.39
C SER A 67 3.60 0.20 -7.95
N SER A 68 2.42 0.67 -8.34
CA SER A 68 1.91 1.99 -7.92
C SER A 68 1.67 2.10 -6.41
N LEU A 69 1.12 1.05 -5.79
CA LEU A 69 0.90 1.01 -4.34
C LEU A 69 2.21 0.93 -3.57
N TRP A 70 3.18 0.13 -4.04
CA TRP A 70 4.51 0.06 -3.44
C TRP A 70 5.28 1.38 -3.57
N GLN A 71 5.19 2.06 -4.72
CA GLN A 71 5.77 3.39 -4.91
C GLN A 71 5.16 4.42 -3.96
N LYS A 72 3.85 4.32 -3.70
CA LYS A 72 3.19 5.17 -2.69
C LYS A 72 3.69 4.84 -1.29
N LEU A 73 3.76 3.55 -0.93
CA LEU A 73 4.25 3.09 0.38
C LEU A 73 5.69 3.55 0.64
N LEU A 74 6.55 3.46 -0.38
CA LEU A 74 7.94 3.92 -0.38
C LEU A 74 8.07 5.37 0.07
N PHE A 75 7.12 6.22 -0.34
CA PHE A 75 7.06 7.62 0.09
C PHE A 75 6.39 7.79 1.45
N ILE A 76 5.17 7.28 1.63
CA ILE A 76 4.33 7.68 2.75
C ILE A 76 4.77 7.07 4.09
N ALA A 77 5.28 5.84 4.12
CA ALA A 77 5.65 5.18 5.38
C ALA A 77 6.89 5.81 6.05
N PRO A 78 7.99 6.10 5.32
CA PRO A 78 9.15 6.78 5.91
C PRO A 78 8.84 8.20 6.35
N VAL A 79 8.23 9.00 5.46
CA VAL A 79 7.95 10.43 5.73
C VAL A 79 6.95 10.59 6.86
N SER A 80 5.87 9.81 6.86
CA SER A 80 4.86 9.91 7.92
C SER A 80 5.41 9.39 9.25
N GLY A 81 6.13 8.28 9.24
CA GLY A 81 6.70 7.66 10.43
C GLY A 81 7.75 8.53 11.11
N LEU A 82 8.73 9.02 10.36
CA LEU A 82 9.74 9.94 10.90
C LEU A 82 9.13 11.29 11.27
N GLY A 83 8.17 11.81 10.50
CA GLY A 83 7.45 13.03 10.84
C GLY A 83 6.70 12.92 12.17
N ALA A 84 6.03 11.79 12.41
CA ALA A 84 5.33 11.53 13.67
C ALA A 84 6.29 11.41 14.88
N LEU A 85 7.46 10.80 14.69
CA LEU A 85 8.48 10.66 15.74
C LEU A 85 9.15 11.98 16.10
N THR A 86 9.60 12.71 15.09
CA THR A 86 10.35 13.96 15.26
C THR A 86 9.44 15.13 15.61
N ARG A 87 8.16 15.06 15.19
CA ARG A 87 7.14 16.12 15.34
C ARG A 87 7.53 17.44 14.69
N VAL A 88 8.40 17.39 13.69
CA VAL A 88 8.78 18.56 12.89
C VAL A 88 8.14 18.49 11.50
N PRO A 89 8.01 19.63 10.79
CA PRO A 89 7.62 19.63 9.38
C PRO A 89 8.63 18.93 8.47
N VAL A 90 8.20 18.53 7.27
CA VAL A 90 9.04 17.82 6.31
C VAL A 90 10.29 18.61 5.92
N GLY A 91 10.22 19.95 5.91
CA GLY A 91 11.36 20.82 5.63
C GLY A 91 12.50 20.64 6.63
N GLU A 92 12.18 20.59 7.93
CA GLU A 92 13.18 20.35 8.98
C GLU A 92 13.69 18.91 8.92
N LEU A 93 12.79 17.94 8.71
CA LEU A 93 13.10 16.52 8.60
C LEU A 93 14.06 16.22 7.43
N ARG A 94 13.92 16.88 6.28
CA ARG A 94 14.84 16.68 5.15
C ARG A 94 16.09 17.55 5.21
N SER A 95 16.16 18.51 6.13
CA SER A 95 17.33 19.39 6.29
C SER A 95 18.39 18.82 7.24
N SER A 96 18.03 17.89 8.12
CA SER A 96 19.00 17.18 8.97
C SER A 96 19.60 15.98 8.21
N PRO A 97 20.94 15.89 8.09
CA PRO A 97 21.59 14.75 7.45
C PRO A 97 21.22 13.39 8.07
N GLU A 98 21.04 13.36 9.39
CA GLU A 98 20.71 12.14 10.14
C GLU A 98 19.32 11.62 9.79
N THR A 99 18.32 12.50 9.79
CA THR A 99 16.94 12.13 9.45
C THR A 99 16.74 11.90 7.96
N TYR A 100 17.51 12.58 7.11
CA TYR A 100 17.56 12.31 5.68
C TYR A 100 18.16 10.92 5.37
N SER A 101 19.23 10.52 6.07
CA SER A 101 19.77 9.16 5.98
C SER A 101 18.74 8.12 6.42
N MET A 102 18.01 8.37 7.52
CA MET A 102 16.97 7.46 7.97
C MET A 102 15.81 7.33 6.98
N LEU A 103 15.44 8.41 6.26
CA LEU A 103 14.46 8.33 5.17
C LEU A 103 14.93 7.35 4.10
N HIS A 104 16.19 7.49 3.67
CA HIS A 104 16.79 6.63 2.65
C HIS A 104 16.80 5.16 3.12
N ASP A 105 17.31 4.88 4.32
CA ASP A 105 17.40 3.51 4.85
C ASP A 105 16.00 2.87 4.99
N ALA A 106 15.00 3.62 5.45
CA ALA A 106 13.62 3.16 5.52
C ALA A 106 13.02 2.88 4.13
N MET A 107 13.44 3.62 3.09
CA MET A 107 13.06 3.39 1.70
C MET A 107 13.71 2.13 1.13
N GLU A 108 14.98 1.88 1.42
CA GLU A 108 15.68 0.65 1.00
C GLU A 108 14.97 -0.62 1.53
N GLU A 109 14.53 -0.60 2.79
CA GLU A 109 13.74 -1.70 3.37
C GLU A 109 12.46 -1.98 2.57
N ILE A 110 11.76 -0.93 2.13
CA ILE A 110 10.52 -1.05 1.37
C ILE A 110 10.80 -1.57 -0.06
N VAL A 111 11.89 -1.14 -0.70
CA VAL A 111 12.31 -1.68 -2.02
C VAL A 111 12.65 -3.17 -1.91
N ALA A 112 13.41 -3.56 -0.88
CA ALA A 112 13.75 -4.96 -0.64
C ALA A 112 12.50 -5.82 -0.40
N LEU A 113 11.53 -5.29 0.35
CA LEU A 113 10.23 -5.94 0.56
C LEU A 113 9.41 -6.07 -0.72
N ALA A 114 9.35 -5.01 -1.53
CA ALA A 114 8.64 -5.05 -2.81
C ALA A 114 9.17 -6.18 -3.68
N ALA A 115 10.50 -6.28 -3.81
CA ALA A 115 11.17 -7.35 -4.55
C ALA A 115 10.85 -8.74 -3.98
N ALA A 116 10.89 -8.91 -2.66
CA ALA A 116 10.54 -10.17 -2.00
C ALA A 116 9.05 -10.56 -2.19
N CYS A 117 8.17 -9.58 -2.40
CA CYS A 117 6.76 -9.77 -2.73
C CYS A 117 6.51 -9.91 -4.24
N GLY A 118 7.56 -9.99 -5.08
CA GLY A 118 7.44 -10.15 -6.52
C GLY A 118 7.06 -8.88 -7.28
N VAL A 119 7.23 -7.70 -6.68
CA VAL A 119 7.00 -6.41 -7.30
C VAL A 119 8.33 -5.71 -7.53
N SER A 120 8.65 -5.45 -8.80
CA SER A 120 9.84 -4.67 -9.15
C SER A 120 9.49 -3.19 -9.25
N LEU A 121 10.10 -2.39 -8.38
CA LEU A 121 10.15 -0.94 -8.54
C LEU A 121 11.29 -0.56 -9.49
N ALA A 122 11.24 0.64 -10.05
CA ALA A 122 12.32 1.15 -10.89
C ALA A 122 13.62 1.31 -10.07
N ASP A 123 14.77 1.10 -10.71
CA ASP A 123 16.08 1.22 -10.05
C ASP A 123 16.31 2.61 -9.40
N ASP A 124 15.69 3.65 -9.97
CA ASP A 124 15.76 5.02 -9.47
C ASP A 124 14.56 5.43 -8.59
N ALA A 125 13.79 4.46 -8.07
CA ALA A 125 12.58 4.73 -7.29
C ALA A 125 12.87 5.52 -6.00
N ILE A 126 13.96 5.20 -5.30
CA ILE A 126 14.39 5.91 -4.08
C ILE A 126 14.79 7.35 -4.45
N ASP A 127 15.68 7.51 -5.42
CA ASP A 127 16.13 8.82 -5.90
C ASP A 127 14.97 9.72 -6.37
N LYS A 128 14.01 9.16 -7.10
CA LYS A 128 12.79 9.88 -7.50
C LYS A 128 11.95 10.28 -6.29
N THR A 129 11.83 9.40 -5.31
CA THR A 129 11.06 9.67 -4.09
C THR A 129 11.72 10.75 -3.25
N LEU A 130 13.04 10.71 -3.08
CA LEU A 130 13.80 11.72 -2.36
C LEU A 130 13.71 13.09 -3.05
N ARG A 131 13.90 13.14 -4.39
CA ARG A 131 13.69 14.38 -5.15
C ARG A 131 12.26 14.93 -5.00
N PHE A 132 11.27 14.05 -4.92
CA PHE A 132 9.90 14.46 -4.65
C PHE A 132 9.77 15.03 -3.24
N VAL A 133 10.35 14.38 -2.22
CA VAL A 133 10.41 14.87 -0.83
C VAL A 133 11.07 16.26 -0.77
N ASP A 134 12.13 16.47 -1.55
CA ASP A 134 12.84 17.75 -1.63
C ASP A 134 12.00 18.89 -2.23
N GLY A 135 11.00 18.54 -3.05
CA GLY A 135 10.07 19.49 -3.64
C GLY A 135 8.88 19.84 -2.74
N LEU A 136 8.71 19.16 -1.60
CA LEU A 136 7.55 19.39 -0.74
C LEU A 136 7.61 20.75 -0.02
N PRO A 137 6.45 21.39 0.24
CA PRO A 137 6.39 22.61 1.03
C PRO A 137 7.05 22.42 2.40
N VAL A 138 7.88 23.38 2.81
CA VAL A 138 8.72 23.25 4.02
C VAL A 138 7.89 23.00 5.28
N ASP A 139 6.71 23.61 5.39
CA ASP A 139 5.82 23.50 6.55
C ASP A 139 4.87 22.29 6.48
N MET A 140 5.01 21.43 5.47
CA MET A 140 4.10 20.30 5.30
C MET A 140 4.30 19.26 6.41
N THR A 141 3.19 18.81 6.99
CA THR A 141 3.12 17.66 7.91
C THR A 141 2.28 16.55 7.30
N SER A 142 2.55 15.29 7.66
CA SER A 142 1.73 14.15 7.20
C SER A 142 0.42 14.03 8.00
N SER A 143 -0.58 13.31 7.46
CA SER A 143 -1.82 13.05 8.22
C SER A 143 -1.54 12.21 9.46
N MET A 144 -0.80 11.11 9.32
CA MET A 144 -0.46 10.24 10.45
C MET A 144 0.29 10.99 11.55
N GLN A 145 1.19 11.92 11.20
CA GLN A 145 1.83 12.80 12.18
C GLN A 145 0.81 13.62 12.96
N ARG A 146 -0.11 14.30 12.29
CA ARG A 146 -1.16 15.09 12.95
C ARG A 146 -2.07 14.21 13.81
N ASP A 147 -2.50 13.06 13.28
CA ASP A 147 -3.37 12.14 14.00
C ASP A 147 -2.70 11.63 15.28
N ILE A 148 -1.43 11.21 15.21
CA ILE A 148 -0.65 10.76 16.38
C ILE A 148 -0.43 11.91 17.38
N MET A 149 -0.14 13.12 16.91
CA MET A 149 0.05 14.30 17.78
C MET A 149 -1.24 14.71 18.49
N ASP A 150 -2.38 14.58 17.81
CA ASP A 150 -3.71 14.89 18.33
C ASP A 150 -4.32 13.73 19.15
N GLY A 151 -3.64 12.58 19.24
CA GLY A 151 -4.15 11.38 19.92
C GLY A 151 -5.37 10.75 19.23
N ARG A 152 -5.44 10.87 17.91
CA ARG A 152 -6.46 10.26 17.05
C ARG A 152 -5.94 8.94 16.48
N PRO A 153 -6.84 8.00 16.12
CA PRO A 153 -6.45 6.82 15.36
C PRO A 153 -5.74 7.23 14.07
N SER A 154 -4.61 6.57 13.79
CA SER A 154 -3.78 6.87 12.64
C SER A 154 -3.63 5.66 11.73
N GLU A 155 -2.90 5.86 10.63
CA GLU A 155 -2.58 4.79 9.67
C GLU A 155 -1.31 3.99 10.04
N LEU A 156 -0.76 4.15 11.26
CA LEU A 156 0.49 3.50 11.68
C LEU A 156 0.51 1.99 11.42
N GLU A 157 -0.60 1.30 11.72
CA GLU A 157 -0.74 -0.14 11.47
C GLU A 157 -0.81 -0.52 9.99
N ALA A 158 -1.39 0.36 9.16
CA ALA A 158 -1.52 0.15 7.73
C ALA A 158 -0.24 0.48 6.96
N LEU A 159 0.62 1.36 7.53
CA LEU A 159 1.87 1.80 6.94
C LEU A 159 3.05 1.02 7.53
N ASN A 160 3.74 1.57 8.54
CA ASN A 160 4.94 0.94 9.12
C ASN A 160 4.61 -0.44 9.75
N GLY A 161 3.42 -0.63 10.31
CA GLY A 161 2.96 -1.94 10.77
C GLY A 161 2.86 -2.98 9.65
N ALA A 162 2.42 -2.58 8.45
CA ALA A 162 2.39 -3.47 7.28
C ALA A 162 3.81 -3.83 6.82
N VAL A 163 4.72 -2.85 6.78
CA VAL A 163 6.14 -3.07 6.47
C VAL A 163 6.74 -4.12 7.42
N VAL A 164 6.55 -3.97 8.73
CA VAL A 164 7.06 -4.91 9.74
C VAL A 164 6.45 -6.30 9.60
N ARG A 165 5.13 -6.39 9.36
CA ARG A 165 4.46 -7.69 9.14
C ARG A 165 4.99 -8.39 7.90
N LEU A 166 5.16 -7.67 6.79
CA LEU A 166 5.70 -8.22 5.55
C LEU A 166 7.16 -8.63 5.69
N GLY A 167 7.99 -7.86 6.41
CA GLY A 167 9.37 -8.24 6.73
C GLY A 167 9.44 -9.57 7.48
N ARG A 168 8.58 -9.77 8.48
CA ARG A 168 8.48 -11.06 9.19
C ARG A 168 8.04 -12.21 8.29
N GLN A 169 7.12 -11.97 7.36
CA GLN A 169 6.59 -13.01 6.45
C GLN A 169 7.59 -13.40 5.36
N THR A 170 8.38 -12.44 4.87
CA THR A 170 9.31 -12.63 3.76
C THR A 170 10.75 -12.90 4.21
N GLY A 171 11.05 -12.67 5.50
CA GLY A 171 12.41 -12.76 6.05
C GLY A 171 13.28 -11.54 5.75
N VAL A 172 12.73 -10.49 5.12
CA VAL A 172 13.45 -9.24 4.87
C VAL A 172 13.55 -8.42 6.16
N PRO A 173 14.76 -8.03 6.60
CA PRO A 173 14.92 -7.16 7.77
C PRO A 173 14.31 -5.78 7.52
N THR A 174 13.57 -5.27 8.51
CA THR A 174 13.01 -3.91 8.49
C THR A 174 13.37 -3.14 9.78
N PRO A 175 14.66 -3.00 10.15
CA PRO A 175 15.06 -2.40 11.42
C PRO A 175 14.59 -0.95 11.62
N VAL A 176 14.67 -0.10 10.61
CA VAL A 176 14.27 1.32 10.68
C VAL A 176 12.76 1.44 10.78
N ASN A 177 12.00 0.81 9.86
CA ASN A 177 10.54 0.81 9.95
C ASN A 177 10.04 0.10 11.21
N GLY A 178 10.74 -0.93 11.67
CA GLY A 178 10.46 -1.64 12.91
C GLY A 178 10.65 -0.79 14.15
N PHE A 179 11.74 -0.02 14.21
CA PHE A 179 11.96 0.95 15.26
C PHE A 179 10.88 2.03 15.25
N ILE A 180 10.57 2.60 14.08
CA ILE A 180 9.54 3.62 13.92
C ILE A 180 8.20 3.13 14.44
N TYR A 181 7.77 1.95 13.98
CA TYR A 181 6.53 1.33 14.40
C TYR A 181 6.50 1.14 15.93
N ALA A 182 7.52 0.51 16.50
CA ALA A 182 7.59 0.22 17.93
C ALA A 182 7.60 1.49 18.80
N ALA A 183 8.29 2.55 18.36
CA ALA A 183 8.38 3.81 19.07
C ALA A 183 7.06 4.59 19.05
N LEU A 184 6.25 4.44 18.00
CA LEU A 184 4.95 5.11 17.87
C LEU A 184 3.78 4.30 18.45
N THR A 185 3.90 2.97 18.61
CA THR A 185 2.84 2.12 19.18
C THR A 185 2.25 2.65 20.50
N PRO A 186 3.03 3.14 21.49
CA PRO A 186 2.47 3.65 22.74
C PRO A 186 1.63 4.93 22.56
N MET A 187 1.90 5.71 21.52
CA MET A 187 1.13 6.92 21.19
C MET A 187 -0.18 6.57 20.47
N GLU A 188 -0.16 5.54 19.62
CA GLU A 188 -1.35 5.03 18.92
C GLU A 188 -2.34 4.36 19.87
N ALA A 189 -1.84 3.62 20.88
CA ALA A 189 -2.66 2.92 21.85
C ALA A 189 -3.29 3.84 22.92
N ARG A 190 -3.02 5.15 22.88
CA ARG A 190 -3.47 6.07 23.93
C ARG A 190 -5.01 6.23 23.85
N PRO A 191 -5.75 5.95 24.94
CA PRO A 191 -7.19 6.20 24.96
C PRO A 191 -7.46 7.68 24.68
N ARG A 192 -8.57 7.97 23.99
CA ARG A 192 -9.02 9.34 23.72
C ARG A 192 -8.92 10.16 25.01
N ARG A 193 -8.10 11.23 25.01
CA ARG A 193 -8.31 12.30 25.98
C ARG A 193 -9.69 12.88 25.66
N SER A 194 -10.66 12.60 26.52
CA SER A 194 -11.95 13.28 26.40
C SER A 194 -11.69 14.78 26.60
N ALA A 195 -12.42 15.63 25.90
CA ALA A 195 -12.36 17.08 26.08
C ALA A 195 -12.73 17.55 27.51
N ALA A 196 -13.02 16.62 28.43
CA ALA A 196 -13.30 16.87 29.84
C ALA A 196 -12.04 16.82 30.74
N ASP A 197 -10.86 16.46 30.21
CA ASP A 197 -9.60 16.45 30.99
C ASP A 197 -8.78 17.75 30.86
N THR A 198 -9.37 18.79 30.28
CA THR A 198 -8.86 20.17 30.31
C THR A 198 -9.77 21.00 31.19
N ASP A 199 -9.59 20.88 32.50
CA ASP A 199 -10.00 21.83 33.53
C ASP A 199 -8.80 22.10 34.45
#